data_AF-A0A519VQT7-F1
#
_entry.id   AF-A0A519VQT7-F1
#
_cell.length_a   1.000
_cell.length_b   1.000
_cell.length_c   1.000
_cell.angle_alpha   90.00
_cell.angle_beta   90.00
_cell.angle_gamma   90.00
#
_symmetry.space_group_name_H-M   'P 1'
#
loop_
_entity.id
_entity.type
_entity.pdbx_description
1 polymer ?
#
loop_
_entity_poly.entity_id
_entity_poly.type
_entity_poly.pdbx_seq_one_letter_code
_entity_poly.pdbx_strand_id
1 'polypeptide(L)' 'AFRPADEFKAHMDNWITTFREAKAVEGQHVLIPGDPEREMAAHRLLAGLPLLEAVVQDLETVGAKFGVKL' A
#
# COMPACT_ATOMS: atom_id res chain seq x y z
N ALA A 1 24.68 -16.74 -7.32
CA ALA A 1 23.28 -16.26 -7.47
C ALA A 1 22.39 -17.45 -7.84
N PHE A 2 21.13 -17.49 -7.37
CA PHE A 2 20.26 -18.68 -7.45
C PHE A 2 19.66 -18.96 -8.84
N ARG A 3 19.29 -17.92 -9.59
CA ARG A 3 18.84 -17.98 -10.99
C ARG A 3 18.85 -16.58 -11.63
N PRO A 4 18.75 -16.44 -12.97
CA PRO A 4 18.64 -15.15 -13.64
C PRO A 4 17.46 -14.31 -13.15
N ALA A 5 17.64 -12.99 -13.10
CA ALA A 5 16.62 -12.07 -12.59
C ALA A 5 15.33 -12.10 -13.42
N ASP A 6 15.44 -12.21 -14.75
CA ASP A 6 14.28 -12.21 -15.64
C ASP A 6 13.45 -13.49 -15.47
N GLU A 7 14.11 -14.64 -15.38
CA GLU A 7 13.46 -15.92 -15.06
C GLU A 7 12.79 -15.87 -13.68
N PHE A 8 13.43 -15.21 -12.71
CA PHE A 8 12.83 -15.03 -11.39
C PHE A 8 11.55 -14.20 -11.44
N LYS A 9 11.58 -13.07 -12.15
CA LYS A 9 10.43 -12.18 -12.29
C LYS A 9 9.29 -12.86 -13.06
N ALA A 10 9.59 -13.56 -14.15
CA ALA A 10 8.57 -14.28 -14.92
C ALA A 10 7.80 -15.31 -14.06
N HIS A 11 8.51 -16.06 -13.20
CA HIS A 11 7.84 -16.97 -12.27
C HIS A 11 7.02 -16.24 -11.18
N MET A 12 7.48 -15.07 -10.73
CA MET A 12 6.69 -14.23 -9.82
C MET A 12 5.43 -13.71 -10.50
N ASP A 13 5.51 -13.26 -11.76
CA ASP A 13 4.35 -12.79 -12.52
C ASP A 13 3.32 -13.90 -12.72
N ASN A 14 3.77 -15.13 -13.00
CA ASN A 14 2.90 -16.30 -13.06
C ASN A 14 2.21 -16.57 -11.71
N TRP A 15 2.96 -16.51 -10.60
CA TRP A 15 2.40 -16.66 -9.25
C TRP A 15 1.35 -15.57 -8.97
N ILE A 16 1.67 -14.30 -9.22
CA ILE A 16 0.77 -13.16 -9.03
C ILE A 16 -0.54 -13.37 -9.82
N THR A 17 -0.42 -13.71 -11.10
CA THR A 17 -1.58 -13.90 -12.00
C THR A 17 -2.46 -15.04 -11.51
N THR A 18 -1.86 -16.19 -11.20
CA THR A 18 -2.58 -17.37 -10.71
C THR A 18 -3.40 -17.06 -9.45
N PHE A 19 -2.83 -16.33 -8.48
CA PHE A 19 -3.55 -16.00 -7.25
C PHE A 19 -4.66 -14.97 -7.48
N ARG A 20 -4.46 -13.98 -8.36
CA ARG A 20 -5.50 -12.99 -8.67
C ARG A 20 -6.68 -13.59 -9.44
N GLU A 21 -6.45 -14.63 -10.23
CA GLU A 21 -7.50 -15.34 -10.97
C GLU A 21 -8.23 -16.40 -10.13
N ALA A 22 -7.75 -16.69 -8.91
CA ALA A 22 -8.36 -17.70 -8.06
C ALA A 22 -9.78 -17.31 -7.62
N LYS A 23 -10.66 -18.32 -7.53
CA LYS A 23 -12.06 -18.12 -7.12
C LYS A 23 -12.13 -17.65 -5.66
N ALA A 24 -12.66 -16.46 -5.45
CA ALA A 24 -12.96 -15.93 -4.13
C ALA A 24 -14.35 -16.36 -3.62
N VAL A 25 -14.61 -16.07 -2.34
CA VAL A 25 -15.97 -16.11 -1.78
C VAL A 25 -16.82 -15.01 -2.41
N GLU A 26 -18.14 -15.20 -2.38
CA GLU A 26 -19.09 -14.25 -3.00
C GLU A 26 -18.89 -12.82 -2.48
N GLY A 27 -18.85 -11.85 -3.40
CA GLY A 27 -18.65 -10.43 -3.10
C GLY A 27 -17.21 -10.02 -2.75
N GLN A 28 -16.24 -10.93 -2.86
CA GLN A 28 -14.83 -10.66 -2.57
C GLN A 28 -13.95 -11.01 -3.78
N HIS A 29 -12.69 -10.61 -3.72
CA HIS A 29 -11.64 -11.01 -4.66
C HIS A 29 -10.40 -11.47 -3.87
N VAL A 30 -9.56 -12.31 -4.49
CA VAL A 30 -8.31 -12.75 -3.87
C VAL A 30 -7.29 -11.62 -3.96
N LEU A 31 -6.71 -11.28 -2.81
CA LEU A 31 -5.66 -10.28 -2.67
C LEU A 31 -4.32 -10.97 -2.43
N ILE A 32 -3.26 -10.45 -3.07
CA ILE A 32 -1.88 -10.80 -2.72
C ILE A 32 -1.25 -9.70 -1.85
N PRO A 33 -0.24 -10.04 -1.02
CA PRO A 33 0.44 -9.04 -0.20
C PRO A 33 0.94 -7.84 -1.03
N GLY A 34 0.60 -6.63 -0.59
CA GLY A 34 0.93 -5.39 -1.30
C GLY A 34 -0.17 -4.84 -2.21
N ASP A 35 -1.17 -5.62 -2.59
CA ASP A 35 -2.29 -5.12 -3.40
C ASP A 35 -3.12 -4.05 -2.64
N PRO A 36 -3.58 -4.29 -1.40
CA PRO A 36 -4.33 -3.28 -0.63
C PRO A 36 -3.52 -2.01 -0.40
N GLU A 37 -2.23 -2.15 -0.11
CA GLU A 37 -1.33 -1.02 0.13
C GLU A 37 -1.14 -0.19 -1.15
N ARG A 38 -0.98 -0.83 -2.31
CA ARG A 38 -0.83 -0.14 -3.60
C ARG A 38 -2.10 0.64 -3.96
N GLU A 39 -3.26 0.03 -3.80
CA GLU A 39 -4.55 0.68 -4.07
C GLU A 39 -4.78 1.86 -3.12
N MET A 40 -4.55 1.64 -1.83
CA MET A 40 -4.70 2.68 -0.81
C MET A 40 -3.71 3.84 -1.02
N ALA A 41 -2.48 3.55 -1.42
CA ALA A 41 -1.48 4.56 -1.76
C ALA A 41 -1.90 5.38 -2.99
N ALA A 42 -2.35 4.73 -4.05
CA ALA A 42 -2.85 5.41 -5.25
C ALA A 42 -4.04 6.33 -4.94
N HIS A 43 -4.99 5.85 -4.14
CA HIS A 43 -6.13 6.66 -3.68
C HIS A 43 -5.69 7.84 -2.83
N ARG A 44 -4.85 7.62 -1.80
CA ARG A 44 -4.40 8.67 -0.87
C ARG A 44 -3.49 9.72 -1.52
N LEU A 45 -2.79 9.35 -2.59
CA LEU A 45 -2.01 10.31 -3.37
C LEU A 45 -2.90 11.36 -4.05
N LEU A 46 -4.12 10.97 -4.45
CA LEU A 46 -5.07 11.85 -5.13
C LEU A 46 -6.04 12.52 -4.15
N ALA A 47 -6.55 11.76 -3.17
CA ALA A 47 -7.59 12.21 -2.24
C ALA A 47 -7.02 12.81 -0.93
N GLY A 48 -5.71 12.72 -0.71
CA GLY A 48 -5.07 13.10 0.54
C GLY A 48 -5.11 12.00 1.61
N LEU A 49 -4.41 12.25 2.72
CA LEU A 49 -4.33 11.34 3.86
C LEU A 49 -5.35 11.73 4.93
N PRO A 50 -6.29 10.85 5.29
CA PRO A 50 -7.20 11.11 6.40
C PRO A 50 -6.48 10.90 7.73
N LEU A 51 -6.06 11.99 8.37
CA LEU A 51 -5.48 11.98 9.70
C LEU A 51 -6.57 12.09 10.77
N LEU A 52 -6.33 11.47 11.93
CA LEU A 52 -7.17 11.68 13.11
C LEU A 52 -6.89 13.05 13.70
N GLU A 53 -7.92 13.68 14.28
CA GLU A 53 -7.80 15.00 14.90
C GLU A 53 -6.70 15.05 15.97
N ALA A 54 -6.60 14.01 16.81
CA ALA A 54 -5.54 13.89 17.81
C ALA A 54 -4.12 13.90 17.19
N VAL A 55 -3.96 13.29 16.00
CA VAL A 55 -2.67 13.27 15.30
C VAL A 55 -2.33 14.65 14.74
N VAL A 56 -3.33 15.40 14.26
CA VAL A 56 -3.14 16.78 13.81
C VAL A 56 -2.65 17.65 14.96
N GLN A 57 -3.31 17.57 16.12
CA GLN A 57 -2.93 18.32 17.33
C GLN A 57 -1.53 17.97 17.84
N ASP A 58 -1.15 16.69 17.80
CA ASP A 58 0.19 16.24 18.16
C ASP A 58 1.25 16.81 17.19
N LEU A 59 0.98 16.80 15.89
CA LEU A 59 1.87 17.38 14.87
C LEU A 59 2.02 18.89 15.06
N GLU A 60 0.94 19.62 15.32
CA GLU A 60 0.98 21.06 15.60
C GLU A 60 1.79 21.37 16.85
N THR A 61 1.62 20.56 17.91
CA THR A 61 2.38 20.69 19.16
C THR A 61 3.87 20.49 18.94
N VAL A 62 4.25 19.47 18.16
CA VAL A 62 5.65 19.22 17.80
C VAL A 62 6.19 20.37 16.94
N GLY A 63 5.43 20.82 15.95
CA GLY A 63 5.78 21.97 15.11
C GLY A 63 6.08 23.22 15.95
N ALA A 64 5.18 23.56 16.89
CA ALA A 64 5.36 24.70 17.78
C ALA A 64 6.63 24.57 18.65
N LYS A 65 6.93 23.38 19.18
CA LYS A 65 8.15 23.14 19.99
C LYS A 65 9.44 23.39 19.22
N PHE A 66 9.46 23.06 17.93
CA PHE A 66 10.65 23.20 17.07
C PHE A 66 10.61 24.46 16.19
N GLY A 67 9.59 25.32 16.33
CA GLY A 67 9.44 26.54 15.53
C GLY A 67 9.10 26.25 14.05
N VAL A 68 8.51 25.10 13.74
CA VAL A 68 8.08 24.70 12.40
C VAL A 68 6.56 24.85 12.31
N LYS A 69 6.09 25.67 11.38
CA LYS A 69 4.65 25.86 11.14
C LYS A 69 4.15 24.84 10.11
N LEU A 70 3.03 24.19 10.43
CA LEU A 70 2.29 23.32 9.51
C LEU A 70 1.46 24.14 8.51
#